data_AF-A0A9P8VI46-F1
#
_entry.id   AF-A0A9P8VI46-F1
#
_cell.length_a   1.000
_cell.length_b   1.000
_cell.length_c   1.000
_cell.angle_alpha   90.00
_cell.angle_beta   90.00
_cell.angle_gamma   90.00
#
_symmetry.space_group_name_H-M   'P 1'
#
loop_
_entity.id
_entity.type
_entity.pdbx_description
1 polymer ?
#
loop_
_entity_poly.entity_id
_entity_poly.type
_entity_poly.pdbx_seq_one_letter_code
_entity_poly.pdbx_strand_id
1 'polypeptide(L)'
;MDVPAAANVLGTLGAVCWSIQLIPQIVINYRRHHAIGLQPSMMMLWAWAGVPLGVYNIVQEFNVALRIQPQILTFLSLVTWIQCYYYERKWSVLRALAVVVPIAALMGGIQAGLIVALRIAKGSHLEWPLVLMAVLSAALLAAGVLTHYWDIWVHRTVRGISFIFVGIDALGDVFSLASVPFQPRLDVLGMVIYGTELVLWLGVFACGGYYNLLPWLRAMGYLGEARTPPSETVELEEPARASGVMARENPSSTSVFRTVSGESGVARPRTSRSAQQQ
;
A
#
# COMPACT_ATOMS: atom_id res chain seq x y z
N MET A 1 -29.52 17.20 -11.53
CA MET A 1 -29.23 18.53 -12.12
C MET A 1 -28.31 18.25 -13.28
N ASP A 2 -28.75 18.39 -14.52
CA ASP A 2 -27.96 18.00 -15.68
C ASP A 2 -26.92 19.08 -15.97
N VAL A 3 -25.73 18.93 -15.37
CA VAL A 3 -24.58 19.81 -15.61
C VAL A 3 -23.45 18.94 -16.18
N PRO A 4 -23.45 18.70 -17.51
CA PRO A 4 -22.48 17.80 -18.15
C PRO A 4 -21.02 18.20 -17.89
N ALA A 5 -20.75 19.50 -17.73
CA ALA A 5 -19.43 20.01 -17.38
C ALA A 5 -18.98 19.54 -15.98
N ALA A 6 -19.86 19.58 -14.98
CA ALA A 6 -19.55 19.12 -13.63
C ALA A 6 -19.33 17.61 -13.59
N ALA A 7 -20.17 16.84 -14.28
CA ALA A 7 -20.01 15.39 -14.41
C ALA A 7 -18.66 15.02 -15.04
N ASN A 8 -18.28 15.71 -16.13
CA ASN A 8 -17.01 15.46 -16.81
C ASN A 8 -15.80 15.85 -15.95
N VAL A 9 -15.84 17.01 -15.26
CA VAL A 9 -14.74 17.45 -14.40
C VAL A 9 -14.57 16.47 -13.22
N LEU A 10 -15.64 16.17 -12.50
CA LEU A 10 -15.59 15.26 -11.34
C LEU A 10 -15.19 13.84 -11.75
N GLY A 11 -15.77 13.31 -12.84
CA GLY A 11 -15.40 11.99 -13.36
C GLY A 11 -13.95 11.94 -13.84
N THR A 12 -13.43 13.03 -14.43
CA THR A 12 -12.02 13.10 -14.84
C THR A 12 -11.09 13.18 -13.63
N LEU A 13 -11.44 13.96 -12.61
CA LEU A 13 -10.67 14.02 -11.35
C LEU A 13 -10.60 12.64 -10.69
N GLY A 14 -11.74 11.93 -10.65
CA GLY A 14 -11.81 10.55 -10.16
C GLY A 14 -10.87 9.62 -10.94
N ALA A 15 -10.96 9.64 -12.27
CA ALA A 15 -10.11 8.84 -13.15
C ALA A 15 -8.62 9.17 -13.00
N VAL A 16 -8.26 10.45 -12.79
CA VAL A 16 -6.87 10.88 -12.56
C VAL A 16 -6.36 10.33 -11.22
N CYS A 17 -7.11 10.47 -10.14
CA CYS A 17 -6.78 9.91 -8.83
C CYS A 17 -6.49 8.40 -8.94
N TRP A 18 -7.42 7.65 -9.53
CA TRP A 18 -7.27 6.22 -9.76
C TRP A 18 -6.13 5.83 -10.72
N SER A 19 -5.73 6.72 -11.62
CA SER A 19 -4.60 6.49 -12.51
C SER A 19 -3.26 6.64 -11.77
N ILE A 20 -3.16 7.54 -10.80
CA ILE A 20 -1.90 7.85 -10.11
C ILE A 20 -1.77 7.19 -8.74
N GLN A 21 -2.84 6.62 -8.20
CA GLN A 21 -2.90 6.14 -6.82
C GLN A 21 -1.75 5.21 -6.41
N LEU A 22 -1.33 4.30 -7.30
CA LEU A 22 -0.27 3.33 -7.02
C LEU A 22 1.15 3.96 -7.06
N ILE A 23 1.32 5.14 -7.65
CA ILE A 23 2.63 5.79 -7.79
C ILE A 23 3.30 6.04 -6.43
N PRO A 24 2.63 6.64 -5.42
CA PRO A 24 3.16 6.74 -4.06
C PRO A 24 3.70 5.42 -3.50
N GLN A 25 2.97 4.32 -3.69
CA GLN A 25 3.40 3.00 -3.21
C GLN A 25 4.66 2.53 -3.96
N ILE A 26 4.69 2.66 -5.28
CA ILE A 26 5.84 2.30 -6.12
C ILE A 26 7.10 3.07 -5.70
N VAL A 27 6.95 4.37 -5.46
CA VAL A 27 8.05 5.25 -5.01
C VAL A 27 8.52 4.86 -3.62
N ILE A 28 7.61 4.56 -2.70
CA ILE A 28 7.96 4.12 -1.34
C ILE A 28 8.72 2.79 -1.37
N ASN A 29 8.25 1.82 -2.15
CA ASN A 29 8.93 0.53 -2.33
C ASN A 29 10.35 0.73 -2.88
N TYR A 30 10.49 1.59 -3.90
CA TYR A 30 11.79 1.91 -4.49
C TYR A 30 12.74 2.55 -3.47
N ARG A 31 12.27 3.54 -2.70
CA ARG A 31 13.08 4.25 -1.69
C ARG A 31 13.48 3.38 -0.50
N ARG A 32 12.62 2.45 -0.09
CA ARG A 32 12.85 1.55 1.05
C ARG A 32 13.66 0.31 0.67
N HIS A 33 13.74 -0.01 -0.62
CA HIS A 33 14.32 -1.25 -1.13
C HIS A 33 13.71 -2.54 -0.53
N HIS A 34 12.48 -2.45 -0.01
CA HIS A 34 11.69 -3.58 0.48
C HIS A 34 10.20 -3.31 0.25
N ALA A 35 9.40 -4.36 0.09
CA ALA A 35 7.95 -4.29 -0.11
C ALA A 35 7.13 -4.89 1.05
N ILE A 36 7.77 -5.11 2.22
CA ILE A 36 7.18 -5.80 3.38
C ILE A 36 5.78 -5.26 3.71
N GLY A 37 4.79 -6.16 3.72
CA GLY A 37 3.39 -5.89 4.04
C GLY A 37 2.52 -5.48 2.84
N LEU A 38 3.12 -5.31 1.66
CA LEU A 38 2.37 -5.13 0.42
C LEU A 38 2.05 -6.50 -0.19
N GLN A 39 0.77 -6.80 -0.34
CA GLN A 39 0.37 -8.11 -0.84
C GLN A 39 0.49 -8.25 -2.36
N PRO A 40 1.28 -9.22 -2.86
CA PRO A 40 1.37 -9.47 -4.29
C PRO A 40 0.05 -9.97 -4.88
N SER A 41 -0.77 -10.72 -4.11
CA SER A 41 -2.08 -11.20 -4.56
C SER A 41 -3.02 -10.07 -4.95
N MET A 42 -3.06 -9.02 -4.13
CA MET A 42 -3.86 -7.82 -4.40
C MET A 42 -3.46 -7.19 -5.74
N MET A 43 -2.16 -6.97 -5.96
CA MET A 43 -1.66 -6.36 -7.19
C MET A 43 -1.97 -7.21 -8.43
N MET A 44 -1.90 -8.54 -8.33
CA MET A 44 -2.27 -9.41 -9.45
C MET A 44 -3.78 -9.39 -9.72
N LEU A 45 -4.61 -9.39 -8.69
CA LEU A 45 -6.07 -9.29 -8.83
C LEU A 45 -6.48 -7.97 -9.48
N TRP A 46 -5.87 -6.87 -9.08
CA TRP A 46 -6.09 -5.55 -9.66
C TRP A 46 -5.62 -5.44 -11.12
N ALA A 47 -4.47 -6.04 -11.45
CA ALA A 47 -4.03 -6.14 -12.84
C ALA A 47 -5.06 -6.87 -13.71
N TRP A 48 -5.59 -7.99 -13.23
CA TRP A 48 -6.66 -8.71 -13.93
C TRP A 48 -7.99 -7.96 -13.94
N ALA A 49 -8.30 -7.15 -12.92
CA ALA A 49 -9.51 -6.34 -12.87
C ALA A 49 -9.54 -5.25 -13.95
N GLY A 50 -8.37 -4.72 -14.31
CA GLY A 50 -8.22 -3.71 -15.36
C GLY A 50 -8.57 -4.23 -16.76
N VAL A 51 -8.48 -5.55 -17.01
CA VAL A 51 -8.89 -6.17 -18.27
C VAL A 51 -10.39 -5.97 -18.54
N PRO A 52 -11.32 -6.56 -17.77
CA PRO A 52 -12.75 -6.40 -17.99
C PRO A 52 -13.21 -4.94 -17.79
N LEU A 53 -12.58 -4.18 -16.89
CA LEU A 53 -12.88 -2.74 -16.75
C LEU A 53 -12.57 -1.96 -18.02
N GLY A 54 -11.39 -2.18 -18.61
CA GLY A 54 -11.00 -1.54 -19.87
C GLY A 54 -11.88 -1.98 -21.03
N VAL A 55 -12.25 -3.26 -21.10
CA VAL A 55 -13.23 -3.76 -22.07
C VAL A 55 -14.55 -3.00 -21.94
N TYR A 56 -15.12 -2.94 -20.73
CA TYR A 56 -16.38 -2.26 -20.44
C TYR A 56 -16.31 -0.79 -20.85
N ASN A 57 -15.30 -0.04 -20.39
CA ASN A 57 -15.16 1.39 -20.67
C ASN A 57 -14.93 1.71 -22.16
N ILE A 58 -14.20 0.85 -22.88
CA ILE A 58 -13.93 1.03 -24.31
C ILE A 58 -15.18 0.72 -25.15
N VAL A 59 -15.92 -0.34 -24.82
CA VAL A 59 -17.11 -0.75 -25.59
C VAL A 59 -18.34 0.11 -25.27
N GLN A 60 -18.46 0.61 -24.03
CA GLN A 60 -19.46 1.61 -23.66
C GLN A 60 -19.12 3.02 -24.14
N GLU A 61 -17.94 3.21 -24.71
CA GLU A 61 -17.50 4.47 -25.31
C GLU A 61 -17.48 5.64 -24.31
N PHE A 62 -17.13 5.39 -23.05
CA PHE A 62 -16.95 6.43 -22.04
C PHE A 62 -15.86 7.45 -22.42
N ASN A 63 -15.73 8.51 -21.62
CA ASN A 63 -14.69 9.52 -21.86
C ASN A 63 -13.28 8.90 -21.91
N VAL A 64 -12.36 9.60 -22.59
CA VAL A 64 -10.99 9.10 -22.82
C VAL A 64 -10.27 8.80 -21.50
N ALA A 65 -10.50 9.59 -20.45
CA ALA A 65 -9.89 9.37 -19.14
C ALA A 65 -10.28 8.00 -18.55
N LEU A 66 -11.57 7.65 -18.58
CA LEU A 66 -12.07 6.36 -18.12
C LEU A 66 -11.63 5.18 -19.00
N ARG A 67 -11.31 5.40 -20.28
CA ARG A 67 -10.75 4.34 -21.14
C ARG A 67 -9.28 4.06 -20.86
N ILE A 68 -8.51 5.10 -20.54
CA ILE A 68 -7.07 5.00 -20.27
C ILE A 68 -6.81 4.52 -18.83
N GLN A 69 -7.63 4.93 -17.87
CA GLN A 69 -7.43 4.61 -16.46
C GLN A 69 -7.23 3.10 -16.17
N PRO A 70 -8.02 2.16 -16.72
CA PRO A 70 -7.84 0.73 -16.46
C PRO A 70 -6.52 0.18 -17.02
N GLN A 71 -5.99 0.80 -18.07
CA GLN A 71 -4.70 0.44 -18.66
C GLN A 71 -3.56 0.86 -17.74
N ILE A 72 -3.67 2.08 -17.18
CA ILE A 72 -2.71 2.58 -16.19
C ILE A 72 -2.77 1.72 -14.92
N LEU A 73 -3.98 1.40 -14.42
CA LEU A 73 -4.16 0.52 -13.27
C LEU A 73 -3.49 -0.84 -13.51
N THR A 74 -3.74 -1.47 -14.66
CA THR A 74 -3.15 -2.75 -15.02
C THR A 74 -1.62 -2.68 -15.00
N PHE A 75 -1.07 -1.67 -15.67
CA PHE A 75 0.37 -1.47 -15.76
C PHE A 75 1.01 -1.22 -14.39
N LEU A 76 0.50 -0.26 -13.62
CA LEU A 76 1.04 0.07 -12.30
C LEU A 76 0.91 -1.10 -11.32
N SER A 77 -0.17 -1.88 -11.43
CA SER A 77 -0.35 -3.09 -10.62
C SER A 77 0.69 -4.16 -10.97
N LEU A 78 0.98 -4.39 -12.25
CA LEU A 78 2.05 -5.30 -12.67
C LEU A 78 3.44 -4.82 -12.24
N VAL A 79 3.73 -3.52 -12.34
CA VAL A 79 4.98 -2.93 -11.85
C VAL A 79 5.12 -3.16 -10.34
N THR A 80 4.07 -2.87 -9.57
CA THR A 80 4.07 -3.02 -8.12
C THR A 80 4.19 -4.50 -7.72
N TRP A 81 3.51 -5.39 -8.44
CA TRP A 81 3.63 -6.84 -8.28
C TRP A 81 5.07 -7.30 -8.46
N ILE A 82 5.74 -6.88 -9.54
CA ILE A 82 7.17 -7.19 -9.76
C ILE A 82 8.03 -6.65 -8.62
N GLN A 83 7.77 -5.43 -8.13
CA GLN A 83 8.54 -4.86 -7.02
C GLN A 83 8.49 -5.77 -5.78
N CYS A 84 7.34 -6.37 -5.47
CA CYS A 84 7.24 -7.33 -4.37
C CYS A 84 8.19 -8.53 -4.58
N TYR A 85 8.22 -9.13 -5.76
CA TYR A 85 9.09 -10.28 -6.04
C TYR A 85 10.57 -9.90 -6.15
N TYR A 86 10.86 -8.74 -6.71
CA TYR A 86 12.22 -8.23 -6.85
C TYR A 86 12.84 -7.95 -5.48
N TYR A 87 12.14 -7.22 -4.61
CA TYR A 87 12.68 -6.84 -3.31
C TYR A 87 12.59 -7.95 -2.25
N GLU A 88 11.49 -8.71 -2.18
CA GLU A 88 11.33 -9.73 -1.13
C GLU A 88 11.91 -11.08 -1.50
N ARG A 89 11.78 -11.49 -2.78
CA ARG A 89 12.25 -12.81 -3.25
C ARG A 89 13.57 -12.75 -4.01
N LYS A 90 14.22 -11.57 -4.04
CA LYS A 90 15.50 -11.31 -4.72
C LYS A 90 15.52 -11.78 -6.17
N TRP A 91 14.42 -11.62 -6.89
CA TRP A 91 14.38 -11.94 -8.32
C TRP A 91 15.32 -11.03 -9.11
N SER A 92 15.98 -11.57 -10.14
CA SER A 92 16.67 -10.74 -11.12
C SER A 92 15.65 -10.01 -12.01
N VAL A 93 16.04 -8.84 -12.54
CA VAL A 93 15.20 -8.07 -13.47
C VAL A 93 14.82 -8.90 -14.69
N LEU A 94 15.74 -9.71 -15.21
CA LEU A 94 15.48 -10.58 -16.35
C LEU A 94 14.41 -11.63 -16.03
N ARG A 95 14.45 -12.25 -14.86
CA ARG A 95 13.42 -13.21 -14.41
C ARG A 95 12.06 -12.52 -14.26
N ALA A 96 12.03 -11.32 -13.68
CA ALA A 96 10.80 -10.55 -13.55
C ALA A 96 10.20 -10.19 -14.93
N LEU A 97 11.03 -9.73 -15.86
CA LEU A 97 10.60 -9.41 -17.23
C LEU A 97 10.10 -10.66 -17.97
N ALA A 98 10.81 -11.78 -17.86
CA ALA A 98 10.42 -13.05 -18.49
C ALA A 98 9.05 -13.57 -18.00
N VAL A 99 8.60 -13.17 -16.81
CA VAL A 99 7.29 -13.53 -16.25
C VAL A 99 6.23 -12.47 -16.57
N VAL A 100 6.52 -11.18 -16.39
CA VAL A 100 5.50 -10.14 -16.57
C VAL A 100 5.13 -9.94 -18.03
N VAL A 101 6.08 -10.06 -18.97
CA VAL A 101 5.82 -9.78 -20.38
C VAL A 101 4.79 -10.75 -20.97
N PRO A 102 4.90 -12.09 -20.75
CA PRO A 102 3.86 -13.02 -21.16
C PRO A 102 2.49 -12.75 -20.50
N ILE A 103 2.47 -12.40 -19.21
CA ILE A 103 1.22 -12.08 -18.50
C ILE A 103 0.56 -10.84 -19.12
N ALA A 104 1.32 -9.77 -19.33
CA ALA A 104 0.83 -8.54 -19.94
C ALA A 104 0.35 -8.76 -21.38
N ALA A 105 1.09 -9.55 -22.17
CA ALA A 105 0.69 -9.91 -23.52
C ALA A 105 -0.61 -10.73 -23.54
N LEU A 106 -0.77 -11.68 -22.61
CA LEU A 106 -1.99 -12.46 -22.45
C LEU A 106 -3.17 -11.57 -22.06
N MET A 107 -3.00 -10.69 -21.06
CA MET A 107 -4.01 -9.72 -20.64
C MET A 107 -4.44 -8.81 -21.81
N GLY A 108 -3.48 -8.26 -22.55
CA GLY A 108 -3.74 -7.42 -23.72
C GLY A 108 -4.44 -8.17 -24.85
N GLY A 109 -4.04 -9.42 -25.12
CA GLY A 109 -4.69 -10.28 -26.10
C GLY A 109 -6.14 -10.61 -25.74
N ILE A 110 -6.39 -10.98 -24.47
CA ILE A 110 -7.74 -11.23 -23.95
C ILE A 110 -8.58 -9.96 -24.06
N GLN A 111 -8.07 -8.81 -23.62
CA GLN A 111 -8.77 -7.54 -23.70
C GLN A 111 -9.13 -7.17 -25.13
N ALA A 112 -8.18 -7.26 -26.07
CA ALA A 112 -8.42 -6.96 -27.48
C ALA A 112 -9.47 -7.89 -28.09
N GLY A 113 -9.38 -9.20 -27.83
CA GLY A 113 -10.36 -10.18 -28.29
C GLY A 113 -11.76 -9.91 -27.75
N LEU A 114 -11.88 -9.61 -26.45
CA LEU A 114 -13.14 -9.28 -25.81
C LEU A 114 -13.73 -7.97 -26.35
N ILE A 115 -12.92 -6.94 -26.61
CA ILE A 115 -13.40 -5.68 -27.22
C ILE A 115 -14.04 -5.95 -28.59
N VAL A 116 -13.38 -6.74 -29.45
CA VAL A 116 -13.93 -7.07 -30.77
C VAL A 116 -15.22 -7.87 -30.62
N ALA A 117 -15.22 -8.92 -29.81
CA ALA A 117 -16.39 -9.78 -29.60
C ALA A 117 -17.59 -9.00 -29.05
N LEU A 118 -17.37 -8.14 -28.05
CA LEU A 118 -18.42 -7.38 -27.38
C LEU A 118 -18.94 -6.21 -28.22
N ARG A 119 -18.12 -5.62 -29.09
CA ARG A 119 -18.60 -4.65 -30.08
C ARG A 119 -19.57 -5.28 -31.06
N ILE A 120 -19.30 -6.51 -31.50
CA ILE A 120 -20.21 -7.28 -32.36
C ILE A 120 -21.50 -7.59 -31.60
N ALA A 121 -21.40 -8.10 -30.37
CA ALA A 121 -22.57 -8.43 -29.54
C ALA A 121 -23.45 -7.21 -29.20
N LYS A 122 -22.85 -6.02 -28.97
CA LYS A 122 -23.57 -4.76 -28.75
C LYS A 122 -24.42 -4.39 -29.96
N GLY A 123 -23.94 -4.66 -31.17
CA GLY A 123 -24.70 -4.47 -32.41
C GLY A 123 -25.95 -5.36 -32.52
N SER A 124 -26.01 -6.45 -31.75
CA SER A 124 -27.16 -7.37 -31.69
C SER A 124 -28.09 -7.12 -30.48
N HIS A 125 -28.00 -5.93 -29.85
CA HIS A 125 -28.80 -5.53 -28.67
C HIS A 125 -28.63 -6.40 -27.41
N LEU A 126 -27.49 -7.08 -27.26
CA LEU A 126 -27.21 -7.93 -26.12
C LEU A 126 -26.36 -7.19 -25.07
N GLU A 127 -26.98 -6.73 -23.98
CA GLU A 127 -26.31 -5.87 -22.97
C GLU A 127 -25.65 -6.65 -21.82
N TRP A 128 -26.14 -7.86 -21.49
CA TRP A 128 -25.63 -8.66 -20.36
C TRP A 128 -24.12 -8.94 -20.37
N PRO A 129 -23.44 -9.12 -21.53
CA PRO A 129 -22.00 -9.37 -21.53
C PRO A 129 -21.19 -8.17 -21.02
N LEU A 130 -21.68 -6.94 -21.25
CA LEU A 130 -21.05 -5.72 -20.74
C LEU A 130 -21.27 -5.58 -19.23
N VAL A 131 -22.47 -5.92 -18.76
CA VAL A 131 -22.77 -5.98 -17.31
C VAL A 131 -21.83 -6.99 -16.62
N LEU A 132 -21.62 -8.15 -17.24
CA LEU A 132 -20.68 -9.15 -16.72
C LEU A 132 -19.26 -8.59 -16.59
N MET A 133 -18.76 -7.83 -17.58
CA MET A 133 -17.44 -7.21 -17.49
C MET A 133 -17.35 -6.21 -16.33
N ALA A 134 -18.36 -5.37 -16.14
CA ALA A 134 -18.42 -4.44 -15.02
C ALA A 134 -18.42 -5.17 -13.66
N VAL A 135 -19.26 -6.20 -13.51
CA VAL A 135 -19.36 -7.00 -12.27
C VAL A 135 -18.06 -7.76 -11.99
N LEU A 136 -17.46 -8.37 -13.03
CA LEU A 136 -16.21 -9.10 -12.89
C LEU A 136 -15.07 -8.17 -12.47
N SER A 137 -15.01 -6.96 -13.03
CA SER A 137 -14.05 -5.95 -12.60
C SER A 137 -14.25 -5.58 -11.13
N ALA A 138 -15.48 -5.23 -10.73
CA ALA A 138 -15.82 -4.88 -9.35
C ALA A 138 -15.40 -5.98 -8.37
N ALA A 139 -15.72 -7.23 -8.70
CA ALA A 139 -15.39 -8.39 -7.88
C ALA A 139 -13.89 -8.59 -7.72
N LEU A 140 -13.10 -8.39 -8.80
CA LEU A 140 -11.65 -8.55 -8.75
C LEU A 140 -10.96 -7.41 -7.98
N LEU A 141 -11.43 -6.17 -8.12
CA LEU A 141 -10.93 -5.03 -7.33
C LEU A 141 -11.19 -5.26 -5.85
N ALA A 142 -12.45 -5.57 -5.50
CA ALA A 142 -12.87 -5.85 -4.13
C ALA A 142 -12.13 -7.06 -3.56
N ALA A 143 -12.01 -8.16 -4.31
CA ALA A 143 -11.22 -9.32 -3.89
C ALA A 143 -9.76 -8.94 -3.61
N GLY A 144 -9.18 -8.08 -4.44
CA GLY A 144 -7.85 -7.52 -4.22
C GLY A 144 -7.75 -6.85 -2.84
N VAL A 145 -8.63 -5.89 -2.56
CA VAL A 145 -8.62 -5.18 -1.27
C VAL A 145 -8.92 -6.13 -0.11
N LEU A 146 -9.81 -7.11 -0.28
CA LEU A 146 -10.12 -8.13 0.72
C LEU A 146 -8.93 -9.01 1.08
N THR A 147 -8.01 -9.28 0.13
CA THR A 147 -6.76 -9.95 0.51
C THR A 147 -6.01 -9.12 1.55
N HIS A 148 -6.06 -7.78 1.47
CA HIS A 148 -5.36 -6.92 2.43
C HIS A 148 -6.04 -6.91 3.79
N TYR A 149 -7.36 -6.96 3.82
CA TYR A 149 -8.10 -7.19 5.07
C TYR A 149 -7.70 -8.48 5.76
N TRP A 150 -7.49 -9.56 4.99
CA TRP A 150 -7.00 -10.81 5.55
C TRP A 150 -5.62 -10.64 6.21
N ASP A 151 -4.71 -9.88 5.59
CA ASP A 151 -3.41 -9.57 6.19
C ASP A 151 -3.53 -8.82 7.50
N ILE A 152 -4.38 -7.77 7.51
CA ILE A 152 -4.66 -6.96 8.70
C ILE A 152 -5.22 -7.83 9.81
N TRP A 153 -6.13 -8.75 9.47
CA TRP A 153 -6.75 -9.66 10.43
C TRP A 153 -5.74 -10.64 11.04
N VAL A 154 -4.88 -11.25 10.21
CA VAL A 154 -3.86 -12.20 10.68
C VAL A 154 -2.79 -11.50 11.51
N HIS A 155 -2.25 -10.38 11.04
CA HIS A 155 -1.11 -9.71 11.66
C HIS A 155 -1.48 -8.64 12.69
N ARG A 156 -2.78 -8.35 12.84
CA ARG A 156 -3.35 -7.37 13.81
C ARG A 156 -2.72 -5.98 13.70
N THR A 157 -2.44 -5.55 12.47
CA THR A 157 -1.66 -4.34 12.16
C THR A 157 -1.86 -3.99 10.69
N VAL A 158 -1.87 -2.69 10.38
CA VAL A 158 -1.82 -2.24 8.98
C VAL A 158 -0.36 -1.99 8.62
N ARG A 159 0.25 -2.90 7.87
CA ARG A 159 1.67 -2.84 7.46
C ARG A 159 1.79 -2.77 5.94
N GLY A 160 2.85 -2.11 5.47
CA GLY A 160 3.29 -2.16 4.07
C GLY A 160 2.51 -1.30 3.06
N ILE A 161 1.24 -1.02 3.30
CA ILE A 161 0.45 -0.13 2.45
C ILE A 161 0.63 1.34 2.83
N SER A 162 0.81 2.20 1.82
CA SER A 162 0.89 3.64 1.94
C SER A 162 -0.48 4.26 2.12
N PHE A 163 -0.70 4.94 3.25
CA PHE A 163 -1.93 5.72 3.48
C PHE A 163 -2.16 6.82 2.45
N ILE A 164 -1.11 7.31 1.78
CA ILE A 164 -1.24 8.26 0.68
C ILE A 164 -1.86 7.58 -0.54
N PHE A 165 -1.45 6.35 -0.86
CA PHE A 165 -2.05 5.56 -1.93
C PHE A 165 -3.53 5.31 -1.63
N VAL A 166 -3.85 4.84 -0.42
CA VAL A 166 -5.24 4.58 0.01
C VAL A 166 -6.09 5.85 -0.04
N GLY A 167 -5.52 6.98 0.38
CA GLY A 167 -6.20 8.27 0.35
C GLY A 167 -6.51 8.75 -1.06
N ILE A 168 -5.55 8.63 -1.99
CA ILE A 168 -5.76 9.01 -3.39
C ILE A 168 -6.81 8.10 -4.04
N ASP A 169 -6.80 6.79 -3.75
CA ASP A 169 -7.77 5.87 -4.31
C ASP A 169 -9.20 6.16 -3.83
N ALA A 170 -9.37 6.34 -2.52
CA ALA A 170 -10.65 6.74 -1.93
C ALA A 170 -11.14 8.10 -2.44
N LEU A 171 -10.23 9.07 -2.68
CA LEU A 171 -10.59 10.33 -3.34
C LEU A 171 -11.09 10.10 -4.76
N GLY A 172 -10.49 9.16 -5.49
CA GLY A 172 -10.94 8.73 -6.80
C GLY A 172 -12.39 8.25 -6.79
N ASP A 173 -12.74 7.42 -5.81
CA ASP A 173 -14.11 6.93 -5.61
C ASP A 173 -15.09 8.06 -5.29
N VAL A 174 -14.70 8.97 -4.38
CA VAL A 174 -15.53 10.12 -3.97
C VAL A 174 -15.83 11.02 -5.16
N PHE A 175 -14.83 11.39 -5.95
CA PHE A 175 -15.05 12.23 -7.13
C PHE A 175 -15.86 11.52 -8.21
N SER A 176 -15.64 10.23 -8.41
CA SER A 176 -16.38 9.42 -9.38
C SER A 176 -17.85 9.27 -8.98
N LEU A 177 -18.15 9.00 -7.71
CA LEU A 177 -19.52 8.98 -7.17
C LEU A 177 -20.19 10.35 -7.24
N ALA A 178 -19.46 11.42 -6.87
CA ALA A 178 -19.97 12.79 -6.94
C ALA A 178 -20.32 13.22 -8.37
N SER A 179 -19.72 12.59 -9.39
CA SER A 179 -20.04 12.86 -10.79
C SER A 179 -21.41 12.33 -11.23
N VAL A 180 -21.89 11.23 -10.62
CA VAL A 180 -23.06 10.48 -11.10
C VAL A 180 -24.36 11.29 -11.08
N PRO A 181 -24.69 12.09 -10.04
CA PRO A 181 -25.90 12.91 -10.02
C PRO A 181 -25.97 14.01 -11.11
N PHE A 182 -24.84 14.29 -11.77
CA PHE A 182 -24.72 15.28 -12.84
C PHE A 182 -24.73 14.65 -14.24
N GLN A 183 -24.79 13.32 -14.34
CA GLN A 183 -24.83 12.61 -15.61
C GLN A 183 -26.28 12.53 -16.14
N PRO A 184 -26.50 12.63 -17.48
CA PRO A 184 -27.84 12.50 -18.07
C PRO A 184 -28.47 11.12 -17.90
N ARG A 185 -27.66 10.10 -17.62
CA ARG A 185 -28.09 8.73 -17.33
C ARG A 185 -27.43 8.28 -16.04
N LEU A 186 -28.21 7.67 -15.17
CA LEU A 186 -27.69 7.09 -13.93
C LEU A 186 -26.87 5.85 -14.24
N ASP A 187 -25.55 5.94 -14.04
CA ASP A 187 -24.65 4.80 -14.14
C ASP A 187 -24.65 3.99 -12.82
N VAL A 188 -25.62 3.08 -12.71
CA VAL A 188 -25.76 2.22 -11.53
C VAL A 188 -24.56 1.28 -11.36
N LEU A 189 -23.97 0.82 -12.46
CA LEU A 189 -22.81 -0.08 -12.41
C LEU A 189 -21.57 0.66 -11.91
N GLY A 190 -21.33 1.88 -12.41
CA GLY A 190 -20.30 2.76 -11.89
C GLY A 190 -20.50 3.04 -10.40
N MET A 191 -21.71 3.38 -9.97
CA MET A 191 -22.00 3.60 -8.54
C MET A 191 -21.69 2.38 -7.66
N VAL A 192 -22.02 1.18 -8.13
CA VAL A 192 -21.71 -0.05 -7.38
C VAL A 192 -20.21 -0.28 -7.29
N ILE A 193 -19.46 -0.08 -8.39
CA ILE A 193 -18.00 -0.21 -8.39
C ILE A 193 -17.39 0.80 -7.42
N TYR A 194 -17.67 2.10 -7.61
CA TYR A 194 -17.06 3.18 -6.82
C TYR A 194 -17.48 3.12 -5.35
N GLY A 195 -18.75 2.78 -5.09
CA GLY A 195 -19.27 2.64 -3.73
C GLY A 195 -18.65 1.46 -2.98
N THR A 196 -18.45 0.32 -3.65
CA THR A 196 -17.83 -0.85 -3.04
C THR A 196 -16.36 -0.57 -2.68
N GLU A 197 -15.59 -0.01 -3.60
CA GLU A 197 -14.19 0.38 -3.36
C GLU A 197 -14.09 1.40 -2.22
N LEU A 198 -14.93 2.45 -2.23
CA LEU A 198 -14.92 3.46 -1.18
C LEU A 198 -15.16 2.86 0.21
N VAL A 199 -16.15 1.97 0.33
CA VAL A 199 -16.46 1.30 1.61
C VAL A 199 -15.27 0.46 2.08
N LEU A 200 -14.64 -0.29 1.18
CA LEU A 200 -13.44 -1.08 1.51
C LEU A 200 -12.28 -0.17 1.92
N TRP A 201 -12.07 0.97 1.27
CA TRP A 201 -11.00 1.88 1.63
C TRP A 201 -11.21 2.60 2.95
N LEU A 202 -12.44 3.04 3.21
CA LEU A 202 -12.81 3.61 4.50
C LEU A 202 -12.58 2.61 5.63
N GLY A 203 -12.87 1.33 5.41
CA GLY A 203 -12.59 0.32 6.42
C GLY A 203 -11.09 0.03 6.60
N VAL A 204 -10.27 0.05 5.54
CA VAL A 204 -8.80 0.00 5.68
C VAL A 204 -8.27 1.20 6.47
N PHE A 205 -8.80 2.41 6.21
CA PHE A 205 -8.48 3.60 6.99
C PHE A 205 -8.89 3.44 8.46
N ALA A 206 -10.08 2.92 8.73
CA ALA A 206 -10.55 2.66 10.09
C ALA A 206 -9.66 1.67 10.82
N CYS A 207 -9.26 0.57 10.16
CA CYS A 207 -8.28 -0.37 10.70
C CYS A 207 -6.91 0.29 10.94
N GLY A 208 -6.47 1.15 10.03
CA GLY A 208 -5.23 1.93 10.18
C GLY A 208 -5.27 2.88 11.38
N GLY A 209 -6.37 3.61 11.55
CA GLY A 209 -6.60 4.45 12.72
C GLY A 209 -6.62 3.64 14.03
N TYR A 210 -7.31 2.51 14.04
CA TYR A 210 -7.40 1.65 15.23
C TYR A 210 -6.04 1.03 15.61
N TYR A 211 -5.29 0.49 14.66
CA TYR A 211 -4.05 -0.25 14.95
C TYR A 211 -2.79 0.63 15.01
N ASN A 212 -2.71 1.74 14.27
CA ASN A 212 -1.53 2.63 14.27
C ASN A 212 -1.75 3.94 15.05
N LEU A 213 -2.92 4.57 14.96
CA LEU A 213 -3.16 5.87 15.59
C LEU A 213 -3.57 5.74 17.07
N LEU A 214 -4.38 4.75 17.44
CA LEU A 214 -4.83 4.56 18.84
C LEU A 214 -3.68 4.30 19.82
N PRO A 215 -2.66 3.44 19.50
CA PRO A 215 -1.50 3.28 20.38
C PRO A 215 -0.62 4.53 20.42
N TRP A 216 -0.49 5.26 19.31
CA TRP A 216 0.25 6.52 19.26
C TRP A 216 -0.42 7.60 20.13
N LEU A 217 -1.74 7.77 20.05
CA LEU A 217 -2.50 8.71 20.89
C LEU A 217 -2.46 8.35 22.38
N ARG A 218 -2.45 7.04 22.72
CA ARG A 218 -2.22 6.57 24.09
C ARG A 218 -0.79 6.88 24.54
N ALA A 219 0.21 6.64 23.70
CA ALA A 219 1.61 6.94 23.99
C ALA A 219 1.89 8.46 24.12
N MET A 220 1.11 9.31 23.45
CA MET A 220 1.18 10.77 23.60
C MET A 220 0.33 11.31 24.75
N GLY A 221 -0.33 10.46 25.54
CA GLY A 221 -1.08 10.86 26.74
C GLY A 221 -2.40 11.58 26.49
N TYR A 222 -2.92 11.60 25.25
CA TYR A 222 -4.23 12.22 24.94
C TYR A 222 -5.42 11.37 25.40
N LEU A 223 -5.24 10.06 25.51
CA LEU A 223 -6.19 9.15 26.13
C LEU A 223 -5.61 8.76 27.48
N GLY A 224 -6.00 9.50 28.52
CA GLY A 224 -5.49 9.32 29.87
C GLY A 224 -5.56 7.84 30.29
N GLU A 225 -4.41 7.26 30.61
CA GLU A 225 -4.39 5.97 31.30
C GLU A 225 -5.01 6.16 32.68
N ALA A 226 -6.12 5.46 32.91
CA ALA A 226 -6.53 5.11 34.25
C ALA A 226 -5.39 4.27 34.86
N ARG A 227 -4.55 4.91 35.68
CA ARG A 227 -3.57 4.23 36.52
C ARG A 227 -4.29 3.15 37.31
N THR A 228 -4.04 1.89 37.01
CA THR A 228 -4.27 0.79 37.95
C THR A 228 -3.37 1.03 39.17
N PRO A 229 -3.92 1.11 40.40
CA PRO A 229 -3.08 1.21 41.59
C PRO A 229 -2.25 -0.07 41.73
N PRO A 230 -1.03 -0.01 42.30
CA PRO A 230 -0.24 -1.20 42.54
C PRO A 230 -1.02 -2.12 43.47
N SER A 231 -1.16 -3.38 43.09
CA SER A 231 -1.64 -4.43 43.98
C SER A 231 -0.69 -4.52 45.18
N GLU A 232 -1.17 -4.11 46.35
CA GLU A 232 -0.56 -4.43 47.63
C GLU A 232 -0.56 -5.95 47.78
N THR A 233 0.59 -6.57 47.56
CA THR A 233 0.83 -7.94 47.99
C THR A 233 0.87 -7.94 49.52
N VAL A 234 -0.19 -8.47 50.13
CA VAL A 234 -0.22 -8.81 51.56
C VAL A 234 0.81 -9.91 51.79
N GLU A 235 2.00 -9.54 52.27
CA GLU A 235 2.98 -10.48 52.80
C GLU A 235 2.51 -10.94 54.19
N LEU A 236 2.28 -12.25 54.33
CA LEU A 236 2.07 -12.89 55.62
C LEU A 236 3.42 -12.97 56.35
N GLU A 237 3.53 -12.26 57.48
CA GLU A 237 4.69 -12.31 58.38
C GLU A 237 4.78 -13.66 59.12
N GLU A 238 5.93 -14.33 59.02
CA GLU A 238 6.43 -15.26 60.04
C GLU A 238 7.87 -14.87 60.45
N PRO A 239 8.28 -15.10 61.72
CA PRO A 239 9.26 -14.23 62.36
C PRO A 239 10.74 -14.64 62.19
N ALA A 240 11.54 -13.60 61.94
CA ALA A 240 12.89 -13.34 62.45
C ALA A 240 13.91 -14.50 62.56
N ARG A 241 14.87 -14.53 61.61
CA ARG A 241 16.27 -14.82 61.92
C ARG A 241 17.20 -13.82 61.23
N ALA A 242 17.86 -13.02 62.06
CA ALA A 242 18.85 -12.04 61.67
C ALA A 242 20.16 -12.70 61.22
N SER A 243 20.68 -12.28 60.06
CA SER A 243 22.12 -12.26 59.76
C SER A 243 22.40 -11.44 58.50
N GLY A 244 22.96 -10.25 58.71
CA GLY A 244 24.23 -9.85 58.09
C GLY A 244 24.28 -9.27 56.65
N VAL A 245 24.52 -7.96 56.59
CA VAL A 245 25.65 -7.30 55.86
C VAL A 245 25.56 -7.13 54.32
N MET A 246 25.48 -5.84 53.90
CA MET A 246 26.05 -5.15 52.69
C MET A 246 25.48 -5.53 51.31
N ALA A 247 25.42 -4.69 50.27
CA ALA A 247 25.60 -3.25 50.03
C ALA A 247 24.86 -2.97 48.69
N ARG A 248 24.17 -1.84 48.53
CA ARG A 248 23.48 -1.49 47.28
C ARG A 248 24.23 -0.36 46.59
N GLU A 249 24.97 -0.70 45.53
CA GLU A 249 25.62 0.26 44.65
C GLU A 249 24.60 0.93 43.73
N ASN A 250 24.78 2.24 43.54
CA ASN A 250 24.00 3.10 42.65
C ASN A 250 25.00 3.83 41.74
N PRO A 251 24.98 3.68 40.41
CA PRO A 251 25.76 4.54 39.54
C PRO A 251 24.86 5.63 38.94
N SER A 252 24.91 6.81 39.56
CA SER A 252 24.45 8.08 39.02
C SER A 252 25.67 8.89 38.57
N SER A 253 25.80 9.15 37.27
CA SER A 253 26.11 10.48 36.68
C SER A 253 26.70 10.35 35.28
N THR A 254 25.92 10.72 34.28
CA THR A 254 26.37 11.15 32.96
C THR A 254 26.93 12.58 33.05
N SER A 255 28.22 12.79 32.78
CA SER A 255 28.75 14.12 32.47
C SER A 255 29.25 14.16 31.03
N VAL A 256 28.54 14.96 30.24
CA VAL A 256 28.77 15.30 28.84
C VAL A 256 29.91 16.35 28.74
N PHE A 257 30.62 16.33 27.61
CA PHE A 257 31.63 17.30 27.11
C PHE A 257 33.11 17.05 27.43
N ARG A 258 33.87 16.72 26.38
CA ARG A 258 35.14 17.41 26.03
C ARG A 258 35.46 17.27 24.55
N THR A 259 35.76 18.40 23.93
CA THR A 259 36.21 18.53 22.54
C THR A 259 37.55 19.27 22.49
N VAL A 260 38.42 18.79 21.59
CA VAL A 260 39.54 19.43 20.84
C VAL A 260 40.82 19.90 21.57
N SER A 261 41.96 19.34 21.12
CA SER A 261 43.19 19.98 20.55
C SER A 261 44.35 18.96 20.61
N GLY A 262 44.97 18.47 19.53
CA GLY A 262 45.97 19.15 18.68
C GLY A 262 47.26 19.42 19.46
N GLU A 263 48.50 19.08 19.11
CA GLU A 263 49.19 18.39 18.01
C GLU A 263 50.70 18.30 18.45
N SER A 264 51.54 17.57 17.71
CA SER A 264 53.02 17.75 17.63
C SER A 264 53.96 16.98 18.58
N GLY A 265 54.42 15.81 18.10
CA GLY A 265 55.79 15.65 17.59
C GLY A 265 56.94 15.39 18.56
N VAL A 266 57.61 14.23 18.45
CA VAL A 266 59.09 14.07 18.43
C VAL A 266 59.44 12.77 17.67
N ALA A 267 60.48 12.83 16.84
CA ALA A 267 60.93 11.80 15.91
C ALA A 267 62.25 11.10 16.32
N ARG A 268 62.52 9.95 15.65
CA ARG A 268 63.81 9.31 15.28
C ARG A 268 64.55 8.42 16.29
N PRO A 269 65.52 7.54 15.86
CA PRO A 269 65.92 7.15 14.48
C PRO A 269 66.10 5.61 14.23
N ARG A 270 66.25 5.27 12.93
CA ARG A 270 66.65 3.97 12.37
C ARG A 270 68.15 3.71 12.56
N THR A 271 68.53 2.45 12.80
CA THR A 271 69.88 1.93 12.55
C THR A 271 69.83 0.72 11.63
N SER A 272 70.54 0.82 10.51
CA SER A 272 70.89 -0.23 9.56
C SER A 272 72.14 -0.99 10.02
N ARG A 273 72.15 -2.32 9.91
CA ARG A 273 73.37 -3.13 9.77
C ARG A 273 73.12 -4.30 8.83
N SER A 274 74.14 -4.57 8.03
CA SER A 274 74.22 -5.42 6.83
C SER A 274 75.02 -6.71 7.09
N ALA A 275 74.93 -7.64 6.13
CA ALA A 275 75.72 -8.86 5.89
C ALA A 275 75.33 -10.09 6.75
N GLN A 276 75.37 -11.34 6.29
CA GLN A 276 76.19 -11.96 5.23
C GLN A 276 75.61 -13.34 4.84
N GLN A 277 75.96 -13.80 3.63
CA GLN A 277 75.70 -15.13 3.08
C GLN A 277 76.29 -16.27 3.92
N GLN A 278 75.55 -17.38 4.02
CA GLN A 278 76.01 -18.75 3.72
C GLN A 278 74.79 -19.67 3.58
#